data_AF-A0AAD1B354-F1
#
_entry.id   AF-A0AAD1B354-F1
#
_cell.length_a   1.000
_cell.length_b   1.000
_cell.length_c   1.000
_cell.angle_alpha   90.00
_cell.angle_beta   90.00
_cell.angle_gamma   90.00
#
_symmetry.space_group_name_H-M   'P 1'
#
loop_
_entity.id
_entity.type
_entity.pdbx_description
1 polymer ?
#
loop_
_entity_poly.entity_id
_entity_poly.type
_entity_poly.pdbx_seq_one_letter_code
_entity_poly.pdbx_strand_id
1 'polypeptide(L)'
;MVLLRLFGWAPWQIRDEPLLWILHLGHWWVVLGFVLLALAQWHWVAPTAWLHALGAGAMGTTIMGVMTRVAMGHTGRTMALPTGGIVLYALVLLAGVLRVVTALGWLPWGLGVGWSAGLWSLSFAGFLLLYWQVLTRSRVDGKPG
;
A
#
# COMPACT_ATOMS: atom_id res chain seq x y z
N MET A 1 -20.48 -16.71 6.16
CA MET A 1 -19.93 -16.62 7.54
C MET A 1 -18.76 -15.63 7.69
N VAL A 2 -17.83 -15.51 6.73
CA VAL A 2 -16.68 -14.58 6.82
C VAL A 2 -17.10 -13.10 6.87
N LEU A 3 -18.06 -12.67 6.05
CA LEU A 3 -18.55 -11.29 6.04
C LEU A 3 -19.18 -10.88 7.39
N LEU A 4 -19.92 -11.77 8.05
CA LEU A 4 -20.49 -11.53 9.38
C LEU A 4 -19.42 -11.41 10.47
N ARG A 5 -18.32 -12.17 10.38
CA ARG A 5 -17.17 -12.03 11.30
C ARG A 5 -16.43 -10.71 11.10
N LEU A 6 -16.28 -10.26 9.85
CA LEU A 6 -15.68 -8.95 9.53
C LEU A 6 -16.49 -7.78 10.10
N PHE A 7 -17.82 -7.87 10.10
CA PHE A 7 -18.67 -6.88 10.77
C PHE A 7 -18.45 -6.84 12.29
N GLY A 8 -18.19 -7.99 12.92
CA GLY A 8 -17.88 -8.08 14.35
C GLY A 8 -16.53 -7.46 14.74
N TRP A 9 -15.63 -7.21 13.77
CA TRP A 9 -14.34 -6.55 14.01
C TRP A 9 -14.43 -5.03 13.89
N ALA A 10 -15.62 -4.49 13.62
CA ALA A 10 -15.89 -3.06 13.57
C ALA A 10 -14.84 -2.26 12.76
N PRO A 11 -14.63 -2.57 11.46
CA PRO A 11 -13.60 -1.94 10.61
C PRO A 11 -13.79 -0.43 10.42
N TRP A 12 -14.88 0.16 10.91
CA TRP A 12 -15.05 1.61 10.98
C TRP A 12 -14.25 2.25 12.12
N GLN A 13 -13.84 1.48 13.14
CA GLN A 13 -13.06 1.99 14.28
C GLN A 13 -11.60 2.30 13.92
N ILE A 14 -11.10 1.81 12.78
CA ILE A 14 -9.71 2.00 12.33
C ILE A 14 -9.53 3.20 11.39
N ARG A 15 -10.60 3.97 11.14
CA ARG A 15 -10.58 5.11 10.20
C ARG A 15 -9.58 6.18 10.62
N ASP A 16 -9.46 6.39 11.92
CA ASP A 16 -8.55 7.38 12.52
C ASP A 16 -7.13 6.84 12.71
N GLU A 17 -6.86 5.59 12.29
CA GLU A 17 -5.56 4.93 12.45
C GLU A 17 -4.93 4.55 11.10
N PRO A 18 -4.22 5.50 10.45
CA PRO A 18 -3.60 5.30 9.14
C PRO A 18 -2.69 4.08 9.02
N LEU A 19 -1.90 3.81 10.05
CA LEU A 19 -0.99 2.67 10.09
C LEU A 19 -1.74 1.33 9.97
N LEU A 20 -3.03 1.30 10.30
CA LEU A 20 -3.85 0.09 10.28
C LEU A 20 -4.71 -0.01 9.02
N TRP A 21 -5.37 1.06 8.59
CA TRP A 21 -6.23 0.97 7.39
C TRP A 21 -5.44 0.76 6.11
N ILE A 22 -4.19 1.22 6.02
CA ILE A 22 -3.34 0.97 4.85
C ILE A 22 -3.11 -0.53 4.61
N LEU A 23 -2.99 -1.31 5.69
CA LEU A 23 -2.84 -2.77 5.62
C LEU A 23 -4.12 -3.43 5.13
N HIS A 24 -5.29 -2.89 5.51
CA HIS A 24 -6.58 -3.38 5.01
C HIS A 24 -6.73 -3.10 3.51
N LEU A 25 -6.31 -1.93 3.03
CA LEU A 25 -6.27 -1.65 1.60
C LEU A 25 -5.32 -2.59 0.85
N GLY A 26 -4.17 -2.94 1.45
CA GLY A 26 -3.30 -4.00 0.95
C GLY A 26 -4.03 -5.34 0.77
N HIS A 27 -4.87 -5.73 1.74
CA HIS A 27 -5.70 -6.94 1.62
C HIS A 27 -6.79 -6.82 0.55
N TRP A 28 -7.41 -5.65 0.41
CA TRP A 28 -8.38 -5.40 -0.67
C TRP A 28 -7.76 -5.54 -2.05
N TRP A 29 -6.50 -5.13 -2.23
CA TRP A 29 -5.76 -5.38 -3.47
C TRP A 29 -5.57 -6.87 -3.77
N VAL A 30 -5.37 -7.71 -2.75
CA VAL A 30 -5.27 -9.17 -2.92
C VAL A 30 -6.60 -9.73 -3.46
N VAL A 31 -7.72 -9.33 -2.86
CA VAL A 31 -9.06 -9.71 -3.33
C VAL A 31 -9.26 -9.27 -4.78
N LEU A 32 -8.95 -8.01 -5.10
CA LEU A 32 -9.05 -7.49 -6.46
C LEU A 32 -8.16 -8.25 -7.45
N GLY A 33 -6.93 -8.60 -7.05
CA GLY A 33 -6.03 -9.40 -7.88
C GLY A 33 -6.59 -10.77 -8.23
N PHE A 34 -7.19 -11.47 -7.26
CA PHE A 34 -7.84 -12.76 -7.54
C PHE A 34 -9.10 -12.63 -8.38
N VAL A 35 -9.90 -11.56 -8.20
CA VAL A 35 -11.03 -11.26 -9.08
C VAL A 35 -10.56 -11.04 -10.52
N LEU A 36 -9.51 -10.21 -10.72
CA LEU A 36 -8.93 -9.98 -12.04
C LEU A 36 -8.35 -11.25 -12.65
N LEU A 37 -7.76 -12.14 -11.85
CA LEU A 37 -7.25 -13.42 -12.30
C LEU A 37 -8.38 -14.32 -12.83
N ALA A 38 -9.50 -14.40 -12.09
CA ALA A 38 -10.67 -15.15 -12.52
C ALA A 38 -11.27 -14.58 -13.82
N LEU A 39 -11.42 -13.26 -13.91
CA LEU A 39 -11.89 -12.59 -15.12
C LEU A 39 -10.97 -12.80 -16.32
N ALA A 40 -9.66 -12.88 -16.08
CA ALA A 40 -8.67 -13.17 -17.11
C ALA A 40 -8.82 -14.60 -17.67
N GLN A 41 -9.26 -15.57 -16.88
CA GLN A 41 -9.52 -16.94 -17.37
C GLN A 41 -10.67 -17.00 -18.38
N TRP A 42 -11.61 -16.05 -18.31
CA TRP A 42 -12.69 -15.90 -19.28
C TRP A 42 -12.37 -14.89 -20.39
N HIS A 43 -11.12 -14.41 -20.47
CA HIS A 43 -10.69 -13.41 -21.43
C HIS A 43 -11.46 -12.07 -21.38
N TRP A 44 -12.08 -11.72 -20.25
CA TRP A 44 -12.81 -10.46 -20.09
C TRP A 44 -11.90 -9.27 -19.79
N VAL A 45 -10.70 -9.53 -19.26
CA VAL A 45 -9.67 -8.53 -18.97
C VAL A 45 -8.31 -9.03 -19.46
N ALA A 46 -7.33 -8.12 -19.55
CA ALA A 46 -5.99 -8.47 -19.95
C ALA A 46 -5.36 -9.55 -19.04
N PRO A 47 -4.64 -10.54 -19.59
CA PRO A 47 -4.12 -11.69 -18.84
C PRO A 47 -3.08 -11.33 -17.79
N THR A 48 -2.53 -10.12 -17.81
CA THR A 48 -1.51 -9.63 -16.88
C THR A 48 -2.04 -8.60 -15.87
N ALA A 49 -3.31 -8.19 -15.95
CA ALA A 49 -3.87 -7.16 -15.06
C ALA A 49 -3.80 -7.57 -13.57
N TRP A 50 -4.07 -8.84 -13.28
CA TRP A 50 -4.01 -9.39 -11.93
C TRP A 50 -2.60 -9.32 -11.31
N LEU A 51 -1.54 -9.53 -12.11
CA LEU A 51 -0.15 -9.42 -11.64
C LEU A 51 0.15 -8.03 -11.12
N HIS A 52 -0.39 -7.00 -11.77
CA HIS A 52 -0.19 -5.62 -11.36
C HIS A 52 -1.00 -5.24 -10.11
N ALA A 53 -2.21 -5.79 -9.97
CA ALA A 53 -2.99 -5.65 -8.75
C ALA A 53 -2.29 -6.30 -7.55
N LEU A 54 -1.71 -7.50 -7.71
CA LEU A 54 -0.97 -8.16 -6.63
C LEU A 54 0.41 -7.54 -6.37
N GLY A 55 1.15 -7.18 -7.42
CA GLY A 55 2.48 -6.60 -7.29
C GLY A 55 2.46 -5.13 -6.87
N ALA A 56 2.08 -4.24 -7.79
CA ALA A 56 2.11 -2.80 -7.55
C ALA A 56 1.06 -2.38 -6.51
N GLY A 57 -0.12 -2.98 -6.54
CA GLY A 57 -1.19 -2.75 -5.57
C GLY A 57 -0.90 -3.39 -4.21
N ALA A 58 -1.09 -4.71 -4.09
CA ALA A 58 -1.06 -5.41 -2.81
C ALA A 58 0.30 -5.37 -2.14
N MET A 59 1.37 -5.79 -2.82
CA MET A 59 2.70 -5.80 -2.24
C MET A 59 3.20 -4.38 -1.99
N GLY A 60 3.08 -3.47 -2.96
CA GLY A 60 3.47 -2.07 -2.79
C GLY A 60 2.81 -1.40 -1.58
N THR A 61 1.48 -1.52 -1.46
CA THR A 61 0.70 -0.94 -0.36
C THR A 61 1.05 -1.58 0.98
N THR A 62 1.10 -2.92 1.03
CA THR A 62 1.35 -3.66 2.27
C THR A 62 2.76 -3.43 2.78
N ILE A 63 3.77 -3.43 1.90
CA ILE A 63 5.16 -3.15 2.25
C ILE A 63 5.26 -1.74 2.84
N MET A 64 4.65 -0.72 2.20
CA MET A 64 4.66 0.64 2.73
C MET A 64 4.00 0.72 4.12
N GLY A 65 2.86 0.06 4.32
CA GLY A 65 2.19 -0.03 5.61
C GLY A 65 3.04 -0.73 6.69
N VAL A 66 3.67 -1.86 6.36
CA VAL A 66 4.55 -2.58 7.27
C VAL A 66 5.78 -1.74 7.61
N MET A 67 6.46 -1.16 6.62
CA MET A 67 7.67 -0.36 6.82
C MET A 67 7.42 0.83 7.76
N THR A 68 6.35 1.60 7.51
CA THR A 68 5.96 2.75 8.35
C THR A 68 5.63 2.33 9.78
N ARG A 69 4.86 1.24 9.95
CA ARG A 69 4.51 0.71 11.28
C ARG A 69 5.71 0.17 12.04
N VAL A 70 6.55 -0.62 11.38
CA VAL A 70 7.77 -1.24 11.93
C VAL A 70 8.78 -0.16 12.32
N ALA A 71 8.97 0.87 11.49
CA ALA A 71 9.87 1.97 11.78
C ALA A 71 9.50 2.68 13.10
N MET A 72 8.22 2.91 13.35
CA MET A 72 7.78 3.52 14.62
C MET A 72 7.88 2.52 15.79
N GLY A 73 7.33 1.32 15.62
CA GLY A 73 7.24 0.33 16.71
C GLY A 73 8.59 -0.23 17.17
N HIS A 74 9.52 -0.48 16.25
CA HIS A 74 10.85 -0.99 16.59
C HIS A 74 11.87 0.10 16.93
N THR A 75 11.50 1.38 16.83
CA THR A 75 12.34 2.46 17.36
C THR A 75 11.85 3.00 18.70
N GLY A 76 10.84 2.36 19.29
CA GLY A 76 10.24 2.74 20.57
C GLY A 76 9.44 4.04 20.52
N ARG A 77 9.19 4.59 19.32
CA ARG A 77 8.45 5.85 19.14
C ARG A 77 6.94 5.58 19.15
N THR A 78 6.16 6.63 19.40
CA THR A 78 4.70 6.55 19.36
C THR A 78 4.23 5.98 18.03
N MET A 79 3.31 5.01 18.09
CA MET A 79 2.71 4.36 16.91
C MET A 79 1.72 5.30 16.23
N ALA A 80 2.25 6.34 15.58
CA ALA A 80 1.49 7.32 14.84
C ALA A 80 2.19 7.62 13.51
N LEU A 81 1.40 7.89 12.47
CA LEU A 81 1.95 8.27 11.18
C LEU A 81 2.51 9.71 11.26
N PRO A 82 3.79 9.95 10.93
CA PRO A 82 4.36 11.29 10.94
C PRO A 82 3.71 12.19 9.88
N THR A 83 3.80 13.51 10.08
CA THR A 83 3.34 14.50 9.11
C THR A 83 3.94 14.23 7.73
N GLY A 84 3.10 14.19 6.70
CA GLY A 84 3.51 13.85 5.33
C GLY A 84 3.46 12.35 5.01
N GLY A 85 3.40 11.46 6.01
CA GLY A 85 3.28 10.02 5.77
C GLY A 85 2.02 9.63 4.99
N ILE A 86 0.93 10.38 5.18
CA ILE A 86 -0.33 10.17 4.44
C ILE A 86 -0.16 10.36 2.93
N VAL A 87 0.73 11.27 2.52
CA VAL A 87 1.05 11.51 1.11
C VAL A 87 1.72 10.28 0.51
N LEU A 88 2.61 9.61 1.26
CA LEU A 88 3.26 8.37 0.80
C LEU A 88 2.23 7.28 0.51
N TYR A 89 1.23 7.13 1.38
CA TYR A 89 0.12 6.18 1.18
C TYR A 89 -0.72 6.53 -0.04
N ALA A 90 -1.08 7.80 -0.22
CA ALA A 90 -1.82 8.25 -1.39
C ALA A 90 -1.03 7.97 -2.69
N LEU A 91 0.27 8.26 -2.70
CA LEU A 91 1.15 8.04 -3.85
C LEU A 91 1.25 6.55 -4.24
N VAL A 92 1.47 5.65 -3.27
CA VAL A 92 1.60 4.21 -3.58
C VAL A 92 0.28 3.59 -4.03
N LEU A 93 -0.85 4.01 -3.43
CA LEU A 93 -2.17 3.56 -3.83
C LEU A 93 -2.50 4.03 -5.26
N LEU A 94 -2.26 5.31 -5.54
CA LEU A 94 -2.50 5.88 -6.87
C LEU A 94 -1.59 5.22 -7.93
N ALA A 95 -0.33 4.93 -7.58
CA ALA A 95 0.58 4.20 -8.45
C ALA A 95 0.03 2.81 -8.82
N GLY A 96 -0.51 2.07 -7.84
CA GLY A 96 -1.14 0.76 -8.06
C GLY A 96 -2.40 0.86 -8.94
N VAL A 97 -3.28 1.83 -8.67
CA VAL A 97 -4.47 2.09 -9.49
C VAL A 97 -4.10 2.39 -10.93
N LEU A 98 -3.21 3.34 -11.16
CA LEU A 98 -2.76 3.67 -12.52
C LEU A 98 -2.15 2.45 -13.21
N ARG A 99 -1.39 1.62 -12.48
CA ARG A 99 -0.80 0.42 -13.08
C ARG A 99 -1.85 -0.56 -13.57
N VAL A 100 -2.90 -0.79 -12.78
CA VAL A 100 -3.98 -1.72 -13.13
C VAL A 100 -4.85 -1.15 -14.24
N VAL A 101 -5.26 0.11 -14.14
CA VAL A 101 -6.06 0.78 -15.19
C VAL A 101 -5.33 0.79 -16.53
N THR A 102 -4.01 1.00 -16.52
CA THR A 102 -3.18 0.90 -17.72
C THR A 102 -3.13 -0.54 -18.27
N ALA A 103 -3.04 -1.54 -17.39
CA ALA A 103 -3.05 -2.95 -17.80
C ALA A 103 -4.41 -3.36 -18.39
N LEU A 104 -5.51 -2.73 -17.97
CA LEU A 104 -6.84 -2.92 -18.53
C LEU A 104 -7.04 -2.21 -19.88
N GLY A 105 -6.04 -1.45 -20.36
CA GLY A 105 -6.09 -0.72 -21.63
C GLY A 105 -6.88 0.59 -21.57
N TRP A 106 -7.24 1.06 -20.37
CA TRP A 106 -8.02 2.30 -20.20
C TRP A 106 -7.15 3.56 -20.23
N LEU A 107 -5.83 3.42 -20.13
CA LEU A 107 -4.86 4.50 -20.27
C LEU A 107 -3.83 4.15 -21.36
N PRO A 108 -3.30 5.14 -22.09
CA PRO A 108 -2.17 4.92 -22.99
C PRO A 108 -0.97 4.36 -22.23
N TRP A 109 -0.39 3.27 -22.74
CA TRP A 109 0.60 2.47 -22.02
C TRP A 109 1.78 3.31 -21.49
N GLY A 110 2.42 4.12 -22.34
CA GLY A 110 3.60 4.90 -21.95
C GLY A 110 3.30 5.93 -20.86
N LEU A 111 2.17 6.62 -20.96
CA LEU A 111 1.75 7.63 -19.98
C LEU A 111 1.36 6.96 -18.65
N GLY A 112 0.56 5.90 -18.71
CA GLY A 112 0.07 5.19 -17.54
C GLY A 112 1.18 4.48 -16.76
N VAL A 113 2.10 3.82 -17.45
CA VAL A 113 3.28 3.20 -16.83
C VAL A 113 4.23 4.27 -16.26
N GLY A 114 4.47 5.36 -17.01
CA GLY A 114 5.35 6.44 -16.57
C GLY A 114 4.88 7.09 -15.26
N TRP A 115 3.60 7.48 -15.18
CA TRP A 115 3.03 8.05 -13.95
C TRP A 115 2.99 7.04 -12.80
N SER A 116 2.61 5.79 -13.07
CA SER A 116 2.62 4.74 -12.05
C SER A 116 4.02 4.55 -11.46
N ALA A 117 5.05 4.41 -12.30
CA ALA A 117 6.43 4.25 -11.86
C ALA A 117 6.97 5.48 -11.12
N GLY A 118 6.63 6.69 -11.58
CA GLY A 118 7.00 7.95 -10.95
C GLY A 118 6.40 8.10 -9.55
N LEU A 119 5.09 7.87 -9.40
CA LEU A 119 4.40 7.95 -8.12
C LEU A 119 4.88 6.87 -7.14
N TRP A 120 5.09 5.64 -7.63
CA TRP A 120 5.64 4.56 -6.82
C TRP A 120 7.03 4.93 -6.30
N SER A 121 7.93 5.35 -7.20
CA SER A 121 9.29 5.77 -6.84
C SER A 121 9.28 6.94 -5.85
N LEU A 122 8.42 7.93 -6.06
CA LEU A 122 8.29 9.08 -5.17
C LEU A 122 7.79 8.68 -3.78
N SER A 123 6.85 7.73 -3.70
CA SER A 123 6.36 7.22 -2.42
C SER A 123 7.48 6.53 -1.62
N PHE A 124 8.24 5.63 -2.24
CA PHE A 124 9.32 4.92 -1.56
C PHE A 124 10.54 5.80 -1.26
N ALA A 125 10.91 6.70 -2.16
CA ALA A 125 11.94 7.71 -1.88
C ALA A 125 11.51 8.65 -0.76
N GLY A 126 10.24 9.09 -0.76
CA GLY A 126 9.66 9.90 0.30
C GLY A 126 9.67 9.21 1.66
N PHE A 127 9.45 7.89 1.71
CA PHE A 127 9.64 7.10 2.94
C PHE A 127 11.08 7.21 3.45
N LEU A 128 12.08 6.99 2.59
CA LEU A 128 13.49 7.07 3.01
C LEU A 128 13.82 8.43 3.61
N LEU A 129 13.34 9.52 2.99
CA LEU A 129 13.57 10.88 3.47
C LEU A 129 12.85 11.15 4.79
N LEU A 130 11.57 10.80 4.89
CA LEU A 130 10.74 11.09 6.06
C LEU A 130 11.16 10.27 7.29
N TYR A 131 11.58 9.01 7.07
CA TYR A 131 11.96 8.09 8.14
C TYR A 131 13.47 8.01 8.37
N TRP A 132 14.30 8.75 7.61
CA TRP A 132 15.75 8.75 7.76
C TRP A 132 16.18 8.94 9.23
N GLN A 133 15.68 9.99 9.89
CA GLN A 133 16.02 10.28 11.28
C GLN A 133 15.43 9.28 12.26
N VAL A 134 14.29 8.68 11.93
CA VAL A 134 13.66 7.63 12.75
C VAL A 134 14.56 6.38 12.75
N LEU A 135 15.06 5.99 11.59
CA LEU A 135 15.82 4.75 11.41
C LEU A 135 17.30 4.87 11.78
N THR A 136 17.87 6.09 11.78
CA THR A 136 19.31 6.30 12.05
C THR A 136 19.62 6.76 13.48
N ARG A 137 18.61 7.18 14.25
CA ARG A 137 18.78 7.58 15.64
C ARG A 137 18.45 6.41 16.57
N SER A 138 19.21 6.31 17.67
CA SER A 138 18.94 5.37 18.75
C SER A 138 17.48 5.40 19.18
N ARG A 139 17.00 4.24 19.62
CA ARG A 139 15.67 4.11 20.21
C ARG A 139 15.44 5.13 21.32
N VAL A 140 14.21 5.66 21.36
CA VAL A 140 13.83 6.66 22.37
C VAL A 140 13.58 6.05 23.76
N ASP A 141 13.43 4.72 23.85
CA ASP A 141 13.20 3.98 25.10
C ASP A 141 14.49 3.44 25.74
N GLY A 142 15.66 3.74 25.15
CA GLY A 142 16.98 3.35 25.69
C GLY A 142 17.30 1.85 25.62
N LYS A 143 16.44 1.03 24.97
CA LYS A 143 16.71 -0.40 24.75
C LYS A 143 17.71 -0.60 23.61
N PRO A 144 18.37 -1.77 23.52
CA PRO A 144 19.22 -2.10 22.38
C PRO A 144 18.45 -1.98 21.05
N GLY A 145 19.06 -1.33 20.06
CA GLY A 145 18.49 -1.04 18.75
C GLY A 145 18.78 0.39 18.29
#